data_AF-A0A9E6BSJ7-F1
#
_entry.id   AF-A0A9E6BSJ7-F1
#
_cell.length_a   1.000
_cell.length_b   1.000
_cell.length_c   1.000
_cell.angle_alpha   90.00
_cell.angle_beta   90.00
_cell.angle_gamma   90.00
#
_symmetry.space_group_name_H-M   'P 1'
#
loop_
_entity.id
_entity.type
_entity.pdbx_description
1 polymer ?
#
loop_
_entity_poly.entity_id
_entity_poly.type
_entity_poly.pdbx_seq_one_letter_code
_entity_poly.pdbx_strand_id
1 'polypeptide(L)' 'MPPRVKKLLGFALLLPALGLYFFAAAALGERVPDFQLLKASYFLVAGIAWAFPAKYLMVWMNAEPRSAKPAPEQD' A
#
# COMPACT_ATOMS: atom_id res chain seq x y z
N MET A 1 13.80 14.10 -5.14
CA MET A 1 13.30 13.39 -6.36
C MET A 1 12.15 14.18 -6.95
N PRO A 2 12.03 14.28 -8.29
CA PRO A 2 10.88 14.92 -8.91
C PRO A 2 9.59 14.25 -8.42
N PRO A 3 8.55 15.01 -8.04
CA PRO A 3 7.29 14.46 -7.54
C PRO A 3 6.65 13.41 -8.48
N ARG A 4 6.88 13.57 -9.79
CA ARG A 4 6.41 12.66 -10.84
C ARG A 4 7.10 11.29 -10.79
N VAL A 5 8.41 11.26 -10.53
CA VAL A 5 9.20 10.01 -10.45
C VAL A 5 8.85 9.24 -9.17
N LYS A 6 8.65 9.94 -8.05
CA LYS A 6 8.21 9.33 -6.78
C LYS A 6 6.85 8.64 -6.92
N LYS A 7 5.93 9.27 -7.67
CA LYS A 7 4.63 8.67 -8.01
C LYS A 7 4.75 7.46 -8.93
N LEU A 8 5.58 7.54 -9.98
CA LEU A 8 5.78 6.43 -10.92
C LEU A 8 6.40 5.20 -10.21
N LEU A 9 7.40 5.44 -9.36
CA LEU A 9 8.08 4.39 -8.62
C LEU A 9 7.17 3.76 -7.56
N GLY A 10 6.35 4.57 -6.88
CA GLY A 10 5.31 4.08 -6.00
C GLY A 10 4.34 3.16 -6.74
N PHE A 11 3.84 3.58 -7.90
CA PHE A 11 2.92 2.75 -8.69
C PHE A 11 3.57 1.46 -9.22
N ALA A 12 4.81 1.57 -9.71
CA ALA A 12 5.60 0.45 -10.20
C ALA A 12 5.94 -0.57 -9.11
N LEU A 13 6.03 -0.15 -7.84
CA LEU A 13 6.21 -1.04 -6.70
C LEU A 13 4.89 -1.60 -6.18
N LEU A 14 3.82 -0.79 -6.18
CA LEU A 14 2.49 -1.17 -5.70
C LEU A 14 1.93 -2.36 -6.49
N LEU A 15 1.97 -2.28 -7.82
CA LEU A 15 1.38 -3.31 -8.69
C LEU A 15 1.96 -4.71 -8.44
N PRO A 16 3.29 -4.94 -8.50
CA PRO A 16 3.84 -6.26 -8.24
C PRO A 16 3.68 -6.68 -6.78
N ALA A 17 3.78 -5.77 -5.81
CA ALA A 17 3.54 -6.09 -4.40
C ALA A 17 2.09 -6.55 -4.17
N LEU A 18 1.12 -5.89 -4.81
CA LEU A 18 -0.28 -6.25 -4.74
C LEU A 18 -0.55 -7.59 -5.44
N GLY A 19 0.10 -7.84 -6.58
CA GLY A 19 0.07 -9.15 -7.25
C GLY A 19 0.60 -10.28 -6.35
N LEU A 20 1.75 -10.07 -5.72
CA LEU A 20 2.33 -11.03 -4.76
C LEU A 20 1.39 -11.26 -3.57
N TYR A 21 0.78 -10.18 -3.07
CA TYR A 21 -0.16 -10.24 -1.96
C TYR A 21 -1.40 -11.08 -2.32
N PHE A 22 -2.01 -10.85 -3.49
CA PHE A 22 -3.16 -11.64 -3.93
C PHE A 22 -2.78 -13.11 -4.13
N PHE A 23 -1.61 -13.38 -4.69
CA PHE A 23 -1.13 -14.76 -4.85
C PHE A 23 -0.95 -15.44 -3.49
N ALA A 24 -0.30 -14.77 -2.54
CA ALA A 24 -0.14 -15.28 -1.18
C ALA A 24 -1.50 -15.47 -0.49
N ALA A 25 -2.41 -14.50 -0.59
CA ALA A 25 -3.74 -14.57 0.00
C ALA A 25 -4.57 -15.72 -0.57
N ALA A 26 -4.49 -15.98 -1.88
CA ALA A 26 -5.13 -17.13 -2.52
C ALA A 26 -4.53 -18.46 -2.03
N ALA A 27 -3.21 -18.58 -2.03
CA ALA A 27 -2.51 -19.78 -1.59
C ALA A 27 -2.75 -20.10 -0.10
N LEU A 28 -2.84 -19.07 0.74
CA LEU A 28 -3.22 -19.21 2.15
C LEU A 28 -4.69 -19.58 2.30
N GLY A 29 -5.57 -19.06 1.44
CA GLY A 29 -7.00 -19.38 1.41
C GLY A 29 -7.30 -20.86 1.16
N GLU A 30 -6.49 -21.53 0.34
CA GLU A 30 -6.60 -22.99 0.11
C GLU A 30 -6.25 -23.81 1.35
N ARG A 31 -5.43 -23.28 2.25
CA ARG A 31 -5.10 -23.95 3.53
C ARG A 31 -6.14 -23.70 4.62
N VAL A 32 -7.10 -22.80 4.39
CA VAL A 32 -8.17 -22.53 5.37
C VAL A 32 -9.14 -23.73 5.38
N PRO A 33 -9.45 -24.29 6.57
CA PRO A 33 -10.42 -25.38 6.71
C PRO A 33 -11.76 -25.08 6.01
N ASP A 34 -12.48 -26.13 5.61
CA ASP A 34 -13.75 -26.05 4.85
C ASP A 34 -14.96 -25.51 5.63
N PHE A 35 -14.71 -24.68 6.65
CA PHE A 35 -15.74 -23.90 7.31
C PHE A 35 -16.02 -22.63 6.51
N GLN A 36 -17.20 -22.58 5.92
CA GLN A 36 -17.65 -21.49 5.06
C GLN A 36 -17.53 -20.11 5.72
N LEU A 37 -17.82 -20.02 7.04
CA LEU A 37 -17.69 -18.80 7.83
C LEU A 37 -16.24 -18.38 8.06
N LEU A 38 -15.33 -19.35 8.19
CA LEU A 38 -13.89 -19.10 8.37
C LEU A 38 -13.26 -18.62 7.06
N LYS A 39 -13.63 -19.23 5.93
CA LYS A 39 -13.23 -18.73 4.60
C LYS A 39 -13.75 -17.31 4.34
N ALA A 40 -15.01 -17.03 4.68
CA ALA A 40 -15.59 -15.70 4.50
C ALA A 40 -14.86 -14.64 5.35
N SER A 41 -14.62 -14.92 6.64
CA SER A 41 -13.87 -14.00 7.51
C SER A 41 -12.41 -13.84 7.07
N TYR A 42 -11.77 -14.92 6.63
CA TYR A 42 -10.42 -14.86 6.05
C TYR A 42 -10.34 -13.90 4.86
N PHE A 43 -11.23 -14.06 3.87
CA PHE A 43 -11.25 -13.18 2.70
C PHE A 43 -11.64 -11.74 3.04
N LEU A 44 -12.52 -11.54 4.03
CA LEU A 44 -12.86 -10.20 4.54
C LEU A 44 -11.63 -9.51 5.14
N VAL A 45 -10.90 -10.21 6.01
CA VAL A 45 -9.68 -9.69 6.63
C VAL A 45 -8.58 -9.47 5.58
N ALA A 46 -8.39 -10.41 4.66
CA ALA A 46 -7.44 -10.27 3.56
C ALA A 46 -7.79 -9.10 2.63
N GLY A 47 -9.09 -8.87 2.39
CA GLY A 47 -9.60 -7.74 1.62
C GLY A 47 -9.43 -6.39 2.31
N ILE A 48 -9.25 -6.35 3.63
CA ILE A 48 -8.98 -5.10 4.37
C ILE A 48 -7.47 -4.95 4.62
N ALA A 49 -6.75 -6.05 4.83
CA ALA A 49 -5.33 -6.04 5.18
C ALA A 49 -4.44 -5.40 4.10
N TRP A 50 -4.79 -5.51 2.81
CA TRP A 50 -4.04 -4.83 1.73
C TRP A 50 -4.19 -3.30 1.75
N ALA A 51 -5.22 -2.76 2.41
CA ALA A 51 -5.40 -1.32 2.53
C ALA A 51 -4.26 -0.66 3.36
N PHE A 52 -3.64 -1.39 4.28
CA PHE A 52 -2.48 -0.91 5.05
C PHE A 52 -1.28 -0.57 4.16
N PRO A 53 -0.74 -1.50 3.35
CA PRO A 53 0.38 -1.20 2.46
C PRO A 53 0.00 -0.16 1.40
N ALA A 54 -1.24 -0.17 0.89
CA ALA A 54 -1.72 0.85 -0.04
C ALA A 54 -1.70 2.25 0.61
N LYS A 55 -2.21 2.39 1.83
CA LYS A 55 -2.19 3.64 2.60
C LYS A 55 -0.77 4.11 2.87
N TYR A 56 0.11 3.24 3.35
CA TYR A 56 1.51 3.58 3.62
C TYR A 56 2.21 4.14 2.37
N LEU A 57 2.02 3.49 1.23
CA LEU A 57 2.62 3.93 -0.03
C LEU A 57 2.01 5.24 -0.54
N MET A 58 0.69 5.43 -0.42
CA MET A 58 0.03 6.69 -0.75
C MET A 58 0.54 7.85 0.10
N VAL A 59 0.70 7.64 1.42
CA VAL A 59 1.29 8.65 2.32
C VAL A 59 2.72 8.96 1.92
N TRP A 60 3.52 7.94 1.56
CA TRP A 60 4.88 8.16 1.08
C TRP A 60 4.93 8.92 -0.25
N MET A 61 4.04 8.62 -1.19
CA MET A 61 3.93 9.33 -2.48
C MET A 61 3.48 10.79 -2.30
N ASN A 62 2.57 11.05 -1.36
CA ASN A 62 2.04 12.39 -1.07
C ASN A 62 2.87 13.18 -0.05
N ALA A 63 3.84 12.54 0.62
CA ALA A 63 4.77 13.24 1.50
C ALA A 63 5.57 14.25 0.67
N GLU A 64 5.17 15.52 0.78
CA GLU A 64 5.82 16.67 0.19
C GLU A 64 7.28 16.72 0.63
N PRO A 65 8.23 16.99 -0.29
CA PRO A 65 9.56 17.39 0.13
C PRO A 65 9.36 18.70 0.89
N ARG A 66 9.50 18.66 2.22
CA ARG A 66 9.37 19.81 3.13
C ARG A 66 9.81 21.07 2.40
N SER A 67 8.83 21.91 2.08
CA SER A 67 9.07 23.23 1.51
C SER A 67 10.15 23.88 2.37
N ALA A 68 11.27 24.21 1.73
CA ALA A 68 12.27 25.05 2.33
C ALA A 68 11.53 26.30 2.81
N LYS A 69 11.42 26.43 4.13
CA LYS A 69 10.90 27.61 4.80
C LYS A 69 11.60 28.81 4.16
N PRO A 70 10.89 29.80 3.59
CA PRO A 70 11.58 31.01 3.16
C PRO A 70 12.23 31.60 4.42
N ALA A 71 13.54 31.83 4.35
CA ALA A 71 14.27 32.50 5.41
C ALA A 71 13.56 33.83 5.70
N PRO A 72 13.41 34.23 6.98
CA PRO A 72 12.84 35.53 7.29
C PRO A 72 13.71 36.60 6.63
N GLU A 73 13.07 37.40 5.78
CA GLU A 73 13.58 38.64 5.22
C GLU A 73 14.13 39.48 6.37
N GLN A 74 15.45 39.68 6.39
CA GLN A 74 16.12 40.56 7.33
C GLN A 74 16.19 41.93 6.66
N ASP A 75 15.21 42.77 6.99
CA ASP A 75 15.26 44.23 6.80
C ASP A 75 16.18 44.88 7.85
#